data_AF-A0A085AFQ1-F1
#
_entry.id   AF-A0A085AFQ1-F1
#
_cell.length_a   1.000
_cell.length_b   1.000
_cell.length_c   1.000
_cell.angle_alpha   90.00
_cell.angle_beta   90.00
_cell.angle_gamma   90.00
#
_symmetry.space_group_name_H-M   'P 1'
#
loop_
_entity.id
_entity.type
_entity.pdbx_description
1 polymer ?
#
loop_
_entity_poly.entity_id
_entity_poly.type
_entity_poly.pdbx_seq_one_letter_code
_entity_poly.pdbx_strand_id
1 'polypeptide(L)' 'MNNKTVVNVDGQNWYMFDLKYTDCDGRSFAIPFYATSRDHAACIVDDIRNTATLGDQIIEIAKC' A
#
# COMPACT_ATOMS: atom_id res chain seq x y z
N MET A 1 -12.09 -2.77 18.50
CA MET A 1 -12.22 -1.87 17.34
C MET A 1 -10.87 -1.17 17.20
N ASN A 2 -10.06 -1.54 16.21
CA ASN A 2 -8.72 -0.98 16.06
C ASN A 2 -8.86 0.49 15.63
N ASN A 3 -8.36 1.40 16.46
CA ASN A 3 -8.25 2.83 16.14
C ASN A 3 -7.39 2.99 14.89
N LYS A 4 -8.03 3.09 13.72
CA LYS A 4 -7.34 3.53 12.51
C LYS A 4 -6.92 4.98 12.75
N THR A 5 -5.61 5.21 12.85
CA THR A 5 -5.04 6.53 13.04
C THR A 5 -5.50 7.42 11.89
N VAL A 6 -6.18 8.52 12.25
CA VAL A 6 -6.57 9.58 11.30
C VAL A 6 -5.56 10.70 11.48
N VAL A 7 -4.96 11.15 10.38
CA VAL A 7 -4.04 12.28 10.36
C VAL A 7 -4.66 13.38 9.51
N ASN A 8 -4.66 14.61 10.01
CA ASN A 8 -5.07 15.77 9.22
C ASN A 8 -3.83 16.37 8.55
N VAL A 9 -3.88 16.51 7.23
CA VAL A 9 -2.83 17.14 6.41
C VAL A 9 -3.52 18.20 5.56
N ASP A 10 -3.14 19.47 5.75
CA ASP A 10 -3.69 20.62 5.01
C ASP A 10 -5.22 20.70 5.01
N GLY A 11 -5.86 20.37 6.15
CA GLY A 11 -7.32 20.40 6.29
C GLY A 11 -8.03 19.17 5.73
N GLN A 12 -7.32 18.25 5.07
CA GLN A 12 -7.85 16.98 4.59
C GLN A 12 -7.53 15.85 5.57
N ASN A 13 -8.51 15.01 5.88
CA ASN A 13 -8.29 13.80 6.66
C ASN A 13 -7.71 12.69 5.80
N TRP A 14 -6.67 12.05 6.34
CA TRP A 14 -6.03 10.85 5.83
C TRP A 14 -6.25 9.71 6.81
N TYR A 15 -6.53 8.53 6.27
CA TYR A 15 -6.88 7.35 7.03
C TYR A 15 -5.85 6.27 6.74
N MET A 16 -5.48 5.52 7.78
CA MET A 16 -4.57 4.40 7.62
C MET A 16 -5.28 3.18 7.00
N PHE A 17 -4.66 2.63 5.96
CA PHE A 17 -5.01 1.40 5.28
C PHE A 17 -3.80 0.47 5.23
N ASP A 18 -4.04 -0.81 4.97
CA ASP A 18 -2.99 -1.82 4.85
C ASP A 18 -3.02 -2.39 3.43
N LEU A 19 -1.88 -2.31 2.73
CA LEU A 19 -1.63 -3.08 1.52
C LEU A 19 -1.22 -4.48 1.94
N LYS A 20 -2.06 -5.47 1.64
CA LYS A 20 -1.80 -6.88 1.96
C LYS A 20 -1.23 -7.57 0.73
N TYR A 21 -0.16 -8.33 0.93
CA TYR A 21 0.42 -9.16 -0.13
C TYR A 21 0.88 -10.49 0.43
N THR A 22 0.98 -11.47 -0.46
CA THR A 22 1.50 -12.80 -0.17
C THR A 22 2.74 -13.01 -1.05
N ASP A 23 3.84 -13.45 -0.45
CA ASP A 23 5.06 -13.76 -1.20
C ASP A 23 5.00 -15.15 -1.85
N CYS A 24 6.05 -15.51 -2.60
CA CYS A 24 6.15 -16.80 -3.29
C CYS A 24 6.18 -18.02 -2.34
N ASP A 25 6.52 -17.82 -1.07
CA ASP A 25 6.53 -18.85 -0.03
C ASP A 25 5.17 -18.98 0.67
N GLY A 26 4.15 -18.19 0.26
CA GLY A 26 2.83 -18.18 0.86
C GLY A 26 2.74 -17.38 2.17
N ARG A 27 3.78 -16.63 2.54
CA ARG A 27 3.76 -15.79 3.74
C ARG A 27 2.99 -14.51 3.46
N SER A 28 2.10 -14.14 4.37
CA SER A 28 1.30 -12.93 4.28
C SER A 28 1.96 -11.77 5.01
N PHE A 29 1.99 -10.61 4.36
CA PHE A 29 2.53 -9.37 4.90
C PHE A 29 1.53 -8.22 4.71
N ALA A 30 1.71 -7.16 5.50
CA ALA A 30 0.95 -5.94 5.38
C ALA A 30 1.89 -4.73 5.46
N ILE A 31 1.70 -3.78 4.54
CA ILE A 31 2.40 -2.49 4.53
C ILE A 31 1.37 -1.41 4.84
N PRO A 32 1.50 -0.70 5.98
CA PRO A 32 0.59 0.39 6.31
C PRO A 32 0.87 1.59 5.41
N PHE A 33 -0.19 2.23 4.92
CA PHE A 33 -0.11 3.47 4.16
C PHE A 33 -1.32 4.36 4.45
N TYR A 34 -1.21 5.64 4.13
CA TYR A 34 -2.29 6.60 4.31
C TYR A 34 -2.95 6.93 2.96
N ALA A 35 -4.27 7.06 2.98
CA ALA A 35 -5.05 7.58 1.86
C ALA A 35 -6.24 8.41 2.35
N THR A 36 -6.77 9.29 1.51
CA THR A 36 -7.87 10.20 1.87
C THR A 36 -9.25 9.52 1.86
N SER A 37 -9.39 8.39 1.17
CA SER A 37 -10.61 7.60 1.09
C SER A 37 -10.30 6.14 0.76
N ARG A 38 -11.30 5.25 0.83
CA ARG A 38 -11.14 3.86 0.40
C ARG A 38 -10.87 3.75 -1.11
N ASP A 39 -11.50 4.62 -1.92
CA ASP A 39 -11.31 4.62 -3.37
C ASP A 39 -9.90 5.10 -3.74
N HIS A 40 -9.40 6.15 -3.09
CA HIS A 40 -8.02 6.60 -3.25
C HIS A 40 -7.03 5.51 -2.83
N ALA A 41 -7.31 4.80 -1.73
CA ALA A 41 -6.49 3.66 -1.30
C ALA A 41 -6.45 2.54 -2.36
N ALA A 42 -7.57 2.25 -3.03
CA ALA A 42 -7.63 1.28 -4.11
C ALA A 42 -6.81 1.70 -5.32
N CYS A 43 -6.89 2.98 -5.72
CA CYS A 43 -6.05 3.53 -6.79
C CYS A 43 -4.55 3.38 -6.49
N ILE A 44 -4.12 3.72 -5.26
CA ILE A 44 -2.71 3.57 -4.86
C ILE A 44 -2.26 2.11 -4.95
N VAL A 45 -3.09 1.15 -4.52
CA VAL A 45 -2.77 -0.29 -4.60
C VAL A 45 -2.60 -0.73 -6.06
N ASP A 46 -3.49 -0.29 -6.95
CA ASP A 46 -3.40 -0.61 -8.37
C ASP A 46 -2.18 0.05 -9.02
N ASP A 47 -1.86 1.29 -8.68
CA ASP A 47 -0.63 1.96 -9.14
C ASP A 47 0.61 1.19 -8.69
N ILE A 48 0.72 0.83 -7.40
CA ILE A 48 1.83 0.02 -6.88
C ILE A 48 1.94 -1.31 -7.63
N ARG A 49 0.83 -2.00 -7.89
CA ARG A 49 0.85 -3.27 -8.64
C ARG A 49 1.44 -3.09 -10.04
N ASN A 50 1.17 -1.95 -10.68
CA ASN A 50 1.55 -1.70 -12.07
C ASN A 50 2.91 -1.02 -12.22
N THR A 51 3.38 -0.29 -11.21
CA THR A 51 4.55 0.59 -11.34
C THR A 51 5.64 0.34 -10.29
N ALA A 52 5.44 -0.54 -9.31
CA ALA A 52 6.45 -0.80 -8.30
C ALA A 52 7.74 -1.37 -8.91
N THR A 53 8.87 -0.82 -8.50
CA THR A 53 10.22 -1.30 -8.82
C THR A 53 11.00 -1.46 -7.51
N LEU A 54 11.93 -2.41 -7.47
CA LEU A 54 12.87 -2.51 -6.36
C LEU A 54 13.80 -1.28 -6.39
N GLY A 55 13.94 -0.57 -5.27
CA GLY A 55 14.86 0.56 -5.16
C GLY A 55 16.33 0.13 -5.32
N ASP A 56 17.12 0.95 -6.01
CA ASP A 56 18.57 0.81 -6.26
C ASP A 56 19.05 -0.41 -7.08
N GLN A 57 18.16 -1.27 -7.56
CA GLN A 57 18.50 -2.31 -8.55
C GLN A 57 17.36 -2.51 -9.55
N ILE A 58 17.68 -2.37 -10.85
CA ILE A 58 16.79 -2.84 -11.92
C ILE A 58 16.82 -4.37 -11.90
N ILE A 59 16.01 -4.97 -11.02
CA ILE A 59 15.69 -6.39 -11.09
C ILE A 59 14.23 -6.43 -11.53
N GLU A 60 14.00 -6.98 -12.72
CA GLU A 60 12.65 -7.33 -13.16
C GLU A 60 12.02 -8.20 -12.06
N ILE A 61 10.88 -7.76 -11.53
CA ILE A 61 10.12 -8.54 -10.56
C ILE A 61 9.76 -9.84 -11.27
N ALA A 62 10.46 -10.92 -10.95
CA ALA A 62 10.18 -12.23 -11.49
C ALA A 62 8.74 -12.59 -11.12
N LYS A 63 7.89 -12.76 -12.14
CA LYS A 63 6.56 -13.33 -11.94
C LYS A 63 6.74 -14.71 -11.32
N CYS A 64 6.20 -14.89 -10.13
CA CYS A 64 5.94 -16.20 -9.56
C CYS A 64 4.64 -16.74 -10.17
#